data_AF-D2TXY6-F1
#
_entry.id   AF-D2TXY6-F1
#
_cell.length_a   1.000
_cell.length_b   1.000
_cell.length_c   1.000
_cell.angle_alpha   90.00
_cell.angle_beta   90.00
_cell.angle_gamma   90.00
#
_symmetry.space_group_name_H-M   'P 1'
#
loop_
_entity.id
_entity.type
_entity.pdbx_description
1 polymer ?
#
loop_
_entity_poly.entity_id
_entity_poly.type
_entity_poly.pdbx_seq_one_letter_code
_entity_poly.pdbx_strand_id
1 'polypeptide(L)' 'MYSKSSNAPLARSSFDLQPFCSRTDGGEMPSFEVSIDCDVPYRTGYQVILGVWTIYDTGNAFYQVIDANMKP' A
#
# COMPACT_ATOMS: atom_id res chain seq x y z
N MET A 1 -3.75 -2.74 4.83
CA MET A 1 -4.48 -1.49 5.21
C MET A 1 -4.72 -1.48 6.72
N TYR A 2 -4.71 -0.31 7.37
CA TYR A 2 -4.76 -0.13 8.83
C TYR A 2 -5.81 0.92 9.24
N SER A 3 -6.51 0.72 10.37
CA SER A 3 -7.37 1.74 10.99
C SER A 3 -6.64 2.45 12.14
N LYS A 4 -6.43 3.76 12.02
CA LYS A 4 -5.70 4.54 13.05
C LYS A 4 -6.53 4.76 14.30
N SER A 5 -6.44 3.81 15.23
CA SER A 5 -6.96 3.97 16.60
C SER A 5 -5.98 4.66 17.55
N SER A 6 -4.75 4.94 17.10
CA SER A 6 -3.67 5.49 17.92
C SER A 6 -2.78 6.44 17.13
N ASN A 7 -2.35 7.55 17.74
CA ASN A 7 -1.32 8.46 17.19
C ASN A 7 0.10 7.91 17.31
N ALA A 8 0.26 6.59 17.47
CA ALA A 8 1.53 5.92 17.47
C ALA A 8 2.19 5.93 16.06
N PRO A 9 3.53 5.88 16.00
CA PRO A 9 4.25 5.62 14.76
C PRO A 9 3.79 4.31 14.09
N LEU A 10 3.84 4.27 12.76
CA LEU A 10 3.49 3.08 11.99
C LEU A 10 4.49 1.96 12.23
N ALA A 11 3.99 0.76 12.47
CA ALA A 11 4.78 -0.47 12.60
C ALA A 11 4.20 -1.56 11.71
N ARG A 12 4.95 -2.65 11.48
CA ARG A 12 4.42 -3.82 10.74
C ARG A 12 3.13 -4.34 11.36
N SER A 13 3.04 -4.36 12.69
CA SER A 13 1.85 -4.75 13.45
C SER A 13 0.66 -3.80 13.28
N SER A 14 0.85 -2.62 12.69
CA SER A 14 -0.25 -1.74 12.30
C SER A 14 -0.98 -2.27 11.07
N PHE A 15 -0.33 -3.04 10.19
CA PHE A 15 -0.90 -3.44 8.91
C PHE A 15 -1.38 -4.90 8.92
N ASP A 16 -2.45 -5.16 8.17
CA ASP A 16 -2.62 -6.48 7.57
C ASP A 16 -1.45 -6.73 6.62
N LEU A 17 -0.65 -7.76 6.92
CA LEU A 17 0.56 -8.10 6.19
C LEU A 17 0.29 -8.85 4.89
N GLN A 18 -0.94 -9.30 4.67
CA GLN A 18 -1.38 -9.73 3.33
C GLN A 18 -1.82 -8.49 2.55
N PRO A 19 -1.12 -8.14 1.44
CA PRO A 19 -1.56 -7.05 0.58
C PRO A 19 -2.94 -7.37 0.02
N PHE A 20 -3.86 -6.41 0.05
CA PHE A 20 -5.18 -6.58 -0.57
C PHE A 20 -5.11 -6.57 -2.11
N CYS A 21 -3.98 -6.12 -2.67
CA CYS A 21 -3.73 -6.01 -4.10
C CYS A 21 -2.22 -6.15 -4.35
N SER A 22 -1.84 -6.88 -5.40
CA SER A 22 -0.45 -7.05 -5.82
C SER A 22 -0.36 -7.31 -7.31
N ARG A 23 0.66 -6.76 -7.97
CA ARG A 23 1.01 -7.00 -9.38
C ARG A 23 2.48 -7.38 -9.46
N THR A 24 2.82 -8.34 -10.30
CA THR A 24 4.21 -8.75 -10.53
C THR A 24 4.57 -8.49 -11.98
N ASP A 25 5.56 -7.62 -12.18
CA ASP A 25 5.95 -7.15 -13.52
C ASP A 25 7.17 -7.91 -14.10
N GLY A 26 7.69 -8.92 -13.39
CA GLY A 26 8.74 -9.81 -13.91
C GLY A 26 10.07 -9.14 -14.27
N GLY A 27 10.33 -7.92 -13.80
CA GLY A 27 11.49 -7.12 -14.16
C GLY A 27 11.32 -6.28 -15.43
N GLU A 28 10.13 -6.24 -16.01
CA GLU A 28 9.79 -5.32 -17.10
C GLU A 28 9.92 -3.87 -16.63
N MET A 29 10.53 -3.03 -17.48
CA MET A 29 10.65 -1.61 -17.19
C MET A 29 9.26 -0.95 -17.35
N PRO A 30 8.72 -0.32 -16.29
CA PRO A 30 7.41 0.32 -16.37
C PRO A 30 7.45 1.55 -17.29
N SER A 31 6.28 1.94 -17.78
CA SER A 31 6.06 3.27 -18.36
C SER A 31 6.29 4.38 -17.32
N PHE A 32 6.41 5.62 -17.80
CA PHE A 32 6.58 6.78 -16.91
C PHE A 32 5.43 6.95 -15.91
N GLU A 33 4.21 6.61 -16.33
CA GLU A 33 3.03 6.55 -15.46
C GLU A 33 2.54 5.11 -15.35
N VAL A 34 2.15 4.70 -14.15
CA VAL A 34 1.63 3.37 -13.86
C VAL A 34 0.33 3.52 -13.09
N SER A 35 -0.74 2.95 -13.62
CA SER A 35 -2.02 2.80 -12.92
C SER A 35 -2.18 1.36 -12.44
N ILE A 36 -2.70 1.19 -11.22
CA ILE A 36 -3.04 -0.11 -10.65
C ILE A 36 -4.45 0.01 -10.10
N ASP A 37 -5.38 -0.71 -10.72
CA ASP A 37 -6.76 -0.80 -10.24
C ASP A 37 -6.85 -1.90 -9.17
N CYS A 38 -7.30 -1.52 -7.98
CA CYS A 38 -7.40 -2.43 -6.84
C CYS A 38 -8.76 -2.30 -6.16
N ASP A 39 -9.32 -3.43 -5.76
CA ASP A 39 -10.50 -3.47 -4.88
C ASP A 39 -10.07 -3.15 -3.45
N VAL A 40 -10.31 -1.91 -3.03
CA VAL A 40 -9.99 -1.46 -1.67
C VAL A 40 -10.99 -2.10 -0.70
N PRO A 41 -10.53 -2.85 0.33
CA PRO A 41 -11.45 -3.50 1.26
C PRO A 41 -12.32 -2.48 1.99
N TYR A 42 -13.58 -2.85 2.25
CA TYR A 42 -14.46 -1.98 3.02
C TYR A 42 -13.91 -1.75 4.43
N ARG A 43 -13.70 -0.47 4.76
CA ARG A 43 -13.39 0.06 6.08
C ARG A 43 -14.09 1.40 6.23
N THR A 44 -14.16 1.91 7.44
CA THR A 44 -14.73 3.23 7.72
C THR A 44 -13.75 4.09 8.51
N GLY A 45 -13.90 5.41 8.38
CA GLY A 45 -13.05 6.39 9.04
C GLY A 45 -11.64 6.45 8.46
N TYR A 46 -10.72 6.97 9.25
CA TYR A 46 -9.33 7.16 8.81
C TYR A 46 -8.57 5.84 8.75
N GLN A 47 -7.93 5.61 7.61
CA GLN A 47 -7.12 4.45 7.30
C GLN A 47 -5.79 4.88 6.70
N VAL A 48 -4.79 4.02 6.84
CA VAL A 48 -3.51 4.14 6.13
C VAL A 48 -3.37 3.01 5.13
N ILE A 49 -3.07 3.39 3.89
CA ILE A 49 -2.70 2.47 2.79
C ILE A 49 -1.20 2.63 2.55
N LEU A 50 -0.50 1.50 2.41
CA LEU A 50 0.92 1.46 2.11
C LEU A 50 1.12 0.84 0.72
N GLY A 51 1.57 1.65 -0.23
CA GLY A 51 2.05 1.20 -1.53
C GLY A 51 3.54 0.84 -1.43
N VAL A 52 3.92 -0.28 -2.04
CA VAL A 52 5.32 -0.75 -2.08
C VAL A 52 5.68 -1.06 -3.53
N TRP A 53 6.71 -0.40 -4.05
CA TRP A 53 7.30 -0.71 -5.33
C TRP A 53 8.69 -1.32 -5.14
N THR A 54 8.79 -2.63 -5.32
CA THR A 54 10.03 -3.39 -5.25
C THR A 54 10.80 -3.31 -6.57
N ILE A 55 12.11 -3.09 -6.50
CA ILE A 55 12.95 -2.94 -7.70
C ILE A 55 13.65 -4.26 -8.02
N TYR A 56 13.40 -4.80 -9.21
CA TYR A 56 13.73 -6.19 -9.56
C TYR A 56 15.21 -6.56 -9.39
N ASP A 57 16.11 -5.69 -9.82
CA ASP A 57 17.55 -5.91 -9.86
C ASP A 57 18.31 -5.35 -8.64
N THR A 58 17.59 -4.93 -7.60
CA THR A 58 18.18 -4.44 -6.35
C THR A 58 17.47 -5.03 -5.12
N GLY A 59 18.07 -4.89 -3.94
CA GLY A 59 17.41 -5.20 -2.67
C GLY A 59 16.48 -4.09 -2.15
N ASN A 60 16.17 -3.08 -2.96
CA ASN A 60 15.51 -1.86 -2.54
C ASN A 60 14.02 -1.80 -2.94
N ALA A 61 13.29 -0.89 -2.32
CA ALA A 61 11.92 -0.57 -2.67
C ALA A 61 11.59 0.90 -2.38
N PHE A 62 10.61 1.44 -3.10
CA PHE A 62 9.98 2.72 -2.79
C PHE A 62 8.70 2.46 -1.97
N TYR A 63 8.51 3.23 -0.90
CA TYR A 63 7.37 3.10 0.01
C TYR A 63 6.54 4.38 -0.02
N GLN A 64 5.24 4.24 -0.26
CA GLN A 64 4.32 5.36 -0.38
C GLN A 64 3.17 5.19 0.61
N VAL A 65 3.05 6.14 1.53
CA VAL A 65 1.98 6.17 2.53
C VAL A 65 0.84 7.05 2.02
N ILE A 66 -0.39 6.55 2.11
CA ILE A 66 -1.60 7.26 1.71
C ILE A 66 -2.54 7.33 2.91
N ASP A 67 -2.91 8.55 3.28
CA ASP A 67 -3.94 8.83 4.27
C ASP A 67 -5.31 8.84 3.58
N ALA A 68 -6.20 7.93 3.97
CA ALA A 68 -7.53 7.81 3.37
C ALA A 68 -8.61 7.93 4.45
N ASN A 69 -9.68 8.68 4.16
CA ASN A 69 -10.89 8.67 4.98
C ASN A 69 -12.01 7.95 4.23
N MET A 70 -12.36 6.75 4.68
CA MET A 70 -13.33 5.89 4.02
C MET A 70 -14.74 6.16 4.57
N LYS A 71 -15.63 6.59 3.69
CA LYS A 71 -17.04 6.82 4.01
C LYS A 71 -17.85 5.54 3.78
N PRO A 72 -18.94 5.33 4.53
CA PRO A 72 -19.85 4.21 4.31
C PRO A 72 -20.38 4.13 2.89
#